data_AF-A0A846XEQ3-F1
#
_entry.id   AF-A0A846XEQ3-F1
#
_cell.length_a   1.000
_cell.length_b   1.000
_cell.length_c   1.000
_cell.angle_alpha   90.00
_cell.angle_beta   90.00
_cell.angle_gamma   90.00
#
_symmetry.space_group_name_H-M   'P 1'
#
loop_
_entity.id
_entity.type
_entity.pdbx_description
1 polymer ?
#
loop_
_entity_poly.entity_id
_entity_poly.type
_entity_poly.pdbx_seq_one_letter_code
_entity_poly.pdbx_strand_id
1 'polypeptide(L)'
;MISARGFLAILTICAALSVTACGGNSDPGAEPGPPSGPSASPTSEKSPSTPTEDPTADPGQMFTADPSIVGSHPIPFTSWTRVAEDRIAVHFESGVPACYGVDASVTEAENTVIVELRSGTRADATDKMCVMMAVFGTLEIQLDEPLGERRVLSAV
;
A
#
# COMPACT_ATOMS: atom_id res chain seq x y z
N MET A 1 31.08 -0.93 35.78
CA MET A 1 31.23 -0.01 36.91
C MET A 1 31.24 1.43 36.39
N ILE A 2 30.09 2.10 36.40
CA ILE A 2 29.92 3.53 36.69
C ILE A 2 28.43 3.76 37.00
N SER A 3 28.18 4.73 37.85
CA SER A 3 27.16 4.73 38.89
C SER A 3 25.73 5.09 38.47
N ALA A 4 24.81 4.56 39.27
CA ALA A 4 23.41 4.94 39.39
C ALA A 4 23.20 6.33 40.03
N ARG A 5 21.93 6.79 39.96
CA ARG A 5 21.21 7.87 40.68
C ARG A 5 20.87 9.06 39.77
N GLY A 6 19.64 9.55 39.69
CA GLY A 6 18.52 9.37 40.62
C GLY A 6 17.16 9.80 40.05
N PHE A 7 16.16 9.22 40.69
CA PHE A 7 14.76 9.60 40.78
C PHE A 7 14.59 11.10 41.03
N LEU A 8 13.69 11.76 40.31
CA LEU A 8 12.76 12.72 40.92
C LEU A 8 11.55 12.97 39.99
N ALA A 9 10.39 12.51 40.48
CA ALA A 9 9.08 12.82 39.95
C ALA A 9 8.75 14.31 40.17
N ILE A 10 8.20 14.97 39.16
CA ILE A 10 7.50 16.25 39.33
C ILE A 10 6.14 16.13 38.66
N LEU A 11 5.15 16.02 39.53
CA LEU A 11 3.72 16.04 39.26
C LEU A 11 3.27 17.50 39.37
N THR A 12 2.83 18.11 38.28
CA THR A 12 2.23 19.46 38.33
C THR A 12 0.96 19.51 37.49
N ILE A 13 -0.14 19.31 38.19
CA ILE A 13 -1.51 19.65 37.81
C ILE A 13 -1.62 21.18 37.66
N CYS A 14 -2.13 21.64 36.53
CA CYS A 14 -2.76 22.97 36.41
C CYS A 14 -4.00 22.84 35.53
N ALA A 15 -5.15 22.68 36.20
CA ALA A 15 -6.47 22.88 35.63
C ALA A 15 -6.72 24.39 35.44
N ALA A 16 -7.25 24.78 34.29
CA ALA A 16 -7.98 26.03 34.14
C ALA A 16 -9.11 25.83 33.13
N LEU A 17 -10.32 25.73 33.65
CA LEU A 17 -11.57 25.86 32.91
C LEU A 17 -11.74 27.32 32.48
N SER A 18 -12.13 27.56 31.23
CA SER A 18 -12.76 28.81 30.81
C SER A 18 -14.08 28.49 30.10
N VAL A 19 -15.17 28.76 30.81
CA VAL A 19 -16.55 28.80 30.33
C VAL A 19 -16.89 30.26 30.01
N THR A 20 -17.17 30.59 28.74
CA THR A 20 -17.92 31.79 28.27
C THR A 20 -18.03 31.67 26.74
N ALA A 21 -19.12 31.94 26.01
CA ALA A 21 -20.38 32.65 26.26
C ALA A 21 -21.45 32.19 25.23
N CYS A 22 -22.74 32.42 25.53
CA CYS A 22 -23.90 32.17 24.68
C CYS A 22 -24.18 33.28 23.64
N GLY A 23 -24.87 32.93 22.55
CA GLY A 23 -25.67 33.84 21.72
C GLY A 23 -25.58 33.47 20.23
N GLY A 24 -26.63 33.27 19.44
CA GLY A 24 -28.07 33.35 19.66
C GLY A 24 -28.79 32.97 18.34
N ASN A 25 -30.11 33.15 18.37
CA ASN A 25 -31.12 32.96 17.31
C ASN A 25 -31.72 31.55 17.12
N SER A 26 -32.95 31.44 17.62
CA SER A 26 -33.94 30.46 17.22
C SER A 26 -34.58 30.91 15.90
N ASP A 27 -34.33 30.19 14.81
CA ASP A 27 -35.16 30.23 13.61
C ASP A 27 -36.07 28.99 13.60
N PRO A 28 -37.41 29.15 13.64
CA PRO A 28 -38.33 28.05 13.45
C PRO A 28 -38.56 27.88 11.94
N GLY A 29 -38.06 26.78 11.38
CA GLY A 29 -38.54 26.28 10.09
C GLY A 29 -37.45 25.87 9.11
N ALA A 30 -37.12 24.58 9.12
CA ALA A 30 -36.75 23.86 7.90
C ALA A 30 -36.92 22.35 8.15
N GLU A 31 -37.90 21.78 7.46
CA GLU A 31 -38.02 20.41 6.91
C GLU A 31 -37.13 19.29 7.47
N PRO A 32 -37.70 18.12 7.86
CA PRO A 32 -36.91 16.91 8.13
C PRO A 32 -36.15 16.47 6.89
N GLY A 33 -34.84 16.75 6.86
CA GLY A 33 -33.93 16.18 5.87
C GLY A 33 -33.87 14.65 5.99
N PRO A 34 -33.69 13.93 4.87
CA PRO A 34 -33.60 12.46 4.88
C PRO A 34 -32.42 11.96 5.73
N PRO A 35 -32.51 10.74 6.29
CA PRO A 35 -31.50 10.21 7.20
C PRO A 35 -30.13 10.14 6.53
N SER A 36 -29.11 10.62 7.23
CA SER A 36 -27.70 10.48 6.86
C SER A 36 -27.35 8.99 6.70
N GLY A 37 -27.14 8.56 5.46
CA GLY A 37 -26.55 7.26 5.16
C GLY A 37 -25.11 7.16 5.68
N PRO A 38 -24.53 5.94 5.74
CA PRO A 38 -23.15 5.75 6.19
C PRO A 38 -22.20 6.58 5.34
N SER A 39 -21.39 7.40 6.01
CA SER A 39 -20.30 8.14 5.42
C SER A 39 -19.26 7.13 4.91
N ALA A 40 -19.30 6.84 3.61
CA ALA A 40 -18.22 6.13 2.95
C ALA A 40 -16.97 7.02 3.05
N SER A 41 -15.97 6.57 3.80
CA SER A 41 -14.66 7.20 3.76
C SER A 41 -14.13 7.06 2.33
N PRO A 42 -13.62 8.13 1.68
CA PRO A 42 -13.04 7.99 0.37
C PRO A 42 -11.81 7.09 0.48
N THR A 43 -11.86 5.91 -0.16
CA THR A 43 -10.64 5.22 -0.56
C THR A 43 -9.91 6.19 -1.46
N SER A 44 -8.76 6.69 -1.02
CA SER A 44 -7.86 7.48 -1.87
C SER A 44 -7.34 6.57 -2.97
N GLU A 45 -8.05 6.50 -4.09
CA GLU A 45 -7.54 5.92 -5.33
C GLU A 45 -6.37 6.81 -5.77
N LYS A 46 -5.16 6.27 -5.65
CA LYS A 46 -3.97 6.93 -6.17
C LYS A 46 -4.00 6.79 -7.69
N SER A 47 -3.74 7.88 -8.41
CA SER A 47 -3.67 7.81 -9.88
C SER A 47 -2.58 6.84 -10.33
N PRO A 48 -2.81 6.04 -11.38
CA PRO A 48 -1.80 5.13 -11.90
C PRO A 48 -0.51 5.87 -12.28
N SER A 49 0.63 5.25 -12.03
CA SER A 49 1.95 5.75 -12.45
C SER A 49 2.46 4.98 -13.67
N THR A 50 3.39 5.58 -14.42
CA THR A 50 3.96 5.01 -15.65
C THR A 50 5.35 4.45 -15.36
N PRO A 51 5.50 3.14 -15.12
CA PRO A 51 6.79 2.49 -14.94
C PRO A 51 7.55 2.42 -16.28
N THR A 52 8.87 2.40 -16.21
CA THR A 52 9.75 2.35 -17.38
C THR A 52 9.97 0.91 -17.82
N GLU A 53 9.81 0.63 -19.11
CA GLU A 53 10.30 -0.63 -19.65
C GLU A 53 11.83 -0.62 -19.72
N ASP A 54 12.48 -1.62 -19.13
CA ASP A 54 13.94 -1.76 -19.16
C ASP A 54 14.32 -3.17 -19.63
N PRO A 55 14.52 -3.40 -20.95
CA PRO A 55 14.85 -4.72 -21.48
C PRO A 55 16.22 -5.26 -21.03
N THR A 56 17.02 -4.44 -20.35
CA THR A 56 18.35 -4.80 -19.85
C THR A 56 18.40 -4.98 -18.34
N ALA A 57 17.27 -4.84 -17.64
CA ALA A 57 17.22 -5.04 -16.21
C ALA A 57 17.55 -6.49 -15.84
N ASP A 58 18.55 -6.65 -14.98
CA ASP A 58 18.80 -7.93 -14.33
C ASP A 58 17.66 -8.24 -13.34
N PRO A 59 17.10 -9.45 -13.33
CA PRO A 59 16.07 -9.81 -12.37
C PRO A 59 16.62 -9.75 -10.94
N GLY A 60 15.85 -9.14 -10.04
CA GLY A 60 16.10 -9.22 -8.60
C GLY A 60 15.75 -10.59 -8.03
N GLN A 61 15.49 -10.62 -6.73
CA GLN A 61 15.00 -11.82 -6.06
C GLN A 61 13.63 -12.22 -6.63
N MET A 62 13.51 -13.44 -7.15
CA MET A 62 12.23 -13.92 -7.68
C MET A 62 11.21 -14.11 -6.55
N PHE A 63 10.01 -13.56 -6.76
CA PHE A 63 8.83 -13.78 -5.95
C PHE A 63 7.81 -14.65 -6.70
N THR A 64 6.99 -15.36 -5.93
CA THR A 64 5.78 -16.03 -6.42
C THR A 64 4.59 -15.30 -5.81
N ALA A 65 3.55 -15.08 -6.61
CA ALA A 65 2.32 -14.45 -6.14
C ALA A 65 1.73 -15.25 -4.95
N ASP A 66 1.46 -14.56 -3.85
CA ASP A 66 0.93 -15.12 -2.62
C ASP A 66 -0.29 -14.32 -2.16
N PRO A 67 -1.51 -14.77 -2.51
CA PRO A 67 -2.74 -14.07 -2.12
C PRO A 67 -3.07 -14.22 -0.62
N SER A 68 -2.29 -15.01 0.13
CA SER A 68 -2.51 -15.23 1.57
C SER A 68 -1.81 -14.19 2.46
N ILE A 69 -1.17 -13.17 1.88
CA ILE A 69 -0.47 -12.12 2.63
C ILE A 69 -1.37 -11.43 3.66
N VAL A 70 -0.82 -11.25 4.86
CA VAL A 70 -1.44 -10.58 6.00
C VAL A 70 -0.94 -9.14 6.09
N GLY A 71 -1.86 -8.21 6.38
CA GLY A 71 -1.52 -6.78 6.42
C GLY A 71 -1.25 -6.20 5.04
N SER A 72 -1.92 -6.74 4.01
CA SER A 72 -1.72 -6.38 2.61
C SER A 72 -1.86 -4.88 2.35
N HIS A 73 -0.82 -4.27 1.77
CA HIS A 73 -0.81 -2.88 1.35
C HIS A 73 -0.22 -2.73 -0.06
N PRO A 74 -0.66 -1.73 -0.85
CA PRO A 74 -0.08 -1.48 -2.17
C PRO A 74 1.41 -1.16 -2.10
N ILE A 75 2.17 -1.57 -3.10
CA ILE A 75 3.56 -1.18 -3.32
C ILE A 75 3.78 -0.74 -4.78
N PRO A 76 4.64 0.26 -5.03
CA PRO A 76 4.97 0.65 -6.39
C PRO A 76 5.98 -0.30 -7.03
N PHE A 77 5.97 -0.35 -8.36
CA PHE A 77 7.10 -0.81 -9.16
C PHE A 77 7.44 0.29 -10.16
N THR A 78 8.74 0.50 -10.42
CA THR A 78 9.20 1.61 -11.26
C THR A 78 9.73 1.14 -12.60
N SER A 79 10.01 -0.15 -12.75
CA SER A 79 10.40 -0.74 -14.03
C SER A 79 9.80 -2.12 -14.25
N TRP A 80 9.80 -2.54 -15.52
CA TRP A 80 9.32 -3.83 -15.95
C TRP A 80 10.05 -4.29 -17.22
N THR A 81 9.96 -5.58 -17.52
CA THR A 81 10.55 -6.24 -18.68
C THR A 81 9.51 -7.08 -19.42
N ARG A 82 9.63 -7.16 -20.75
CA ARG A 82 8.94 -8.19 -21.55
C ARG A 82 9.68 -9.51 -21.42
N VAL A 83 8.97 -10.57 -21.01
CA VAL A 83 9.53 -11.92 -20.88
C VAL A 83 9.06 -12.82 -22.03
N ALA A 84 7.80 -12.68 -22.43
CA ALA A 84 7.20 -13.31 -23.61
C ALA A 84 6.11 -12.39 -24.20
N GLU A 85 5.42 -12.82 -25.26
CA GLU A 85 4.33 -12.03 -25.86
C GLU A 85 3.22 -11.72 -24.85
N ASP A 86 2.91 -12.65 -23.95
CA ASP A 86 1.85 -12.62 -22.94
C ASP A 86 2.40 -12.66 -21.51
N ARG A 87 3.68 -12.34 -21.32
CA ARG A 87 4.34 -12.39 -20.00
C ARG A 87 5.23 -11.19 -19.79
N ILE A 88 5.03 -10.54 -18.65
CA ILE A 88 5.90 -9.44 -18.18
C ILE A 88 6.54 -9.82 -16.84
N ALA A 89 7.65 -9.17 -16.52
CA ALA A 89 8.22 -9.18 -15.19
C ALA A 89 8.25 -7.75 -14.65
N VAL A 90 7.72 -7.53 -13.45
CA VAL A 90 7.74 -6.23 -12.77
C VAL A 90 8.83 -6.22 -11.70
N HIS A 91 9.51 -5.08 -11.55
CA HIS A 91 10.65 -4.93 -10.64
C HIS A 91 10.34 -3.90 -9.54
N PHE A 92 10.43 -4.33 -8.29
CA PHE A 92 9.96 -3.57 -7.13
C PHE A 92 10.90 -3.73 -5.93
N GLU A 93 10.66 -2.95 -4.88
CA GLU A 93 11.27 -3.16 -3.58
C GLU A 93 10.27 -3.83 -2.63
N SER A 94 10.71 -4.87 -1.91
CA SER A 94 9.90 -5.54 -0.89
C SER A 94 10.79 -6.03 0.27
N GLY A 95 10.21 -6.70 1.25
CA GLY A 95 10.97 -7.42 2.28
C GLY A 95 11.46 -8.79 1.80
N VAL A 96 12.32 -9.45 2.57
CA VAL A 96 12.85 -10.77 2.21
C VAL A 96 11.73 -11.82 2.00
N PRO A 97 11.75 -12.62 0.91
CA PRO A 97 10.66 -13.54 0.57
C PRO A 97 10.35 -14.62 1.62
N ALA A 98 11.29 -14.89 2.53
CA ALA A 98 11.08 -15.82 3.64
C ALA A 98 10.03 -15.33 4.65
N CYS A 99 9.74 -14.03 4.66
CA CYS A 99 8.85 -13.36 5.61
C CYS A 99 7.76 -12.54 4.94
N TYR A 100 8.06 -11.94 3.80
CA TYR A 100 7.15 -11.05 3.09
C TYR A 100 6.73 -11.69 1.78
N GLY A 101 5.43 -11.67 1.51
CA GLY A 101 4.85 -12.11 0.26
C GLY A 101 4.49 -10.91 -0.61
N VAL A 102 4.30 -11.16 -1.90
CA VAL A 102 3.77 -10.19 -2.84
C VAL A 102 2.65 -10.86 -3.60
N ASP A 103 1.59 -10.13 -3.88
CA ASP A 103 0.50 -10.54 -4.76
C ASP A 103 0.29 -9.48 -5.85
N ALA A 104 -0.28 -9.90 -6.96
CA ALA A 104 -0.57 -9.03 -8.09
C ALA A 104 -2.00 -9.22 -8.56
N SER A 105 -2.70 -8.12 -8.80
CA SER A 105 -3.92 -8.11 -9.60
C SER A 105 -3.70 -7.32 -10.88
N VAL A 106 -4.27 -7.81 -11.98
CA VAL A 106 -4.08 -7.26 -13.31
C VAL A 106 -5.44 -6.88 -13.87
N THR A 107 -5.56 -5.64 -14.35
CA THR A 107 -6.71 -5.17 -15.12
C THR A 107 -6.25 -4.90 -16.55
N GLU A 108 -6.72 -5.71 -17.49
CA GLU A 108 -6.40 -5.59 -18.91
C GLU A 108 -7.50 -4.84 -19.68
N ALA A 109 -7.08 -3.92 -20.53
CA ALA A 109 -7.94 -3.19 -21.46
C ALA A 109 -7.27 -3.13 -22.84
N GLU A 110 -7.97 -2.58 -23.84
CA GLU A 110 -7.51 -2.53 -25.24
C GLU A 110 -6.10 -1.94 -25.39
N ASN A 111 -5.77 -0.89 -24.64
CA ASN A 111 -4.51 -0.13 -24.80
C ASN A 111 -3.63 -0.10 -23.54
N THR A 112 -4.05 -0.76 -22.46
CA THR A 112 -3.37 -0.67 -21.16
C THR A 112 -3.48 -1.96 -20.37
N VAL A 113 -2.42 -2.28 -19.63
CA VAL A 113 -2.37 -3.31 -18.59
C VAL A 113 -2.05 -2.60 -17.29
N ILE A 114 -3.00 -2.55 -16.35
CA ILE A 114 -2.80 -1.94 -15.04
C ILE A 114 -2.48 -3.05 -14.05
N VAL A 115 -1.32 -2.97 -13.40
CA VAL A 115 -0.87 -3.91 -12.39
C VAL A 115 -0.95 -3.25 -11.02
N GLU A 116 -1.70 -3.84 -10.10
CA GLU A 116 -1.65 -3.51 -8.69
C GLU A 116 -0.80 -4.56 -7.97
N LEU A 117 0.38 -4.15 -7.49
CA LEU A 117 1.20 -4.96 -6.60
C LEU A 117 0.84 -4.68 -5.14
N ARG A 118 0.74 -5.74 -4.37
CA ARG A 118 0.50 -5.66 -2.92
C ARG A 118 1.54 -6.48 -2.19
N SER A 119 2.03 -5.95 -1.07
CA SER A 119 2.97 -6.65 -0.20
C SER A 119 2.38 -6.80 1.20
N GLY A 120 2.86 -7.80 1.92
CA GLY A 120 2.46 -8.06 3.30
C GLY A 120 3.30 -9.17 3.91
N THR A 121 3.01 -9.47 5.18
CA THR A 121 3.65 -10.61 5.86
C THR A 121 3.04 -11.90 5.32
N ARG A 122 3.85 -12.91 5.03
CA ARG A 122 3.31 -14.22 4.65
C ARG A 122 2.48 -14.80 5.79
N ALA A 123 1.40 -15.52 5.47
CA ALA A 123 0.57 -16.17 6.49
C ALA A 123 1.37 -17.15 7.36
N ASP A 124 2.38 -17.81 6.79
CA ASP A 124 3.27 -18.75 7.50
C ASP A 124 4.45 -18.06 8.24
N ALA A 125 4.47 -16.73 8.28
CA ALA A 125 5.54 -15.92 8.88
C ALA A 125 5.07 -14.91 9.92
N THR A 126 3.78 -14.85 10.25
CA THR A 126 3.23 -13.91 11.24
C THR A 126 3.81 -14.07 12.65
N ASP A 127 4.20 -15.29 13.02
CA ASP A 127 4.80 -15.61 14.33
C ASP A 127 6.33 -15.72 14.30
N LYS A 128 6.96 -15.28 13.18
CA LYS A 128 8.42 -15.32 13.01
C LYS A 128 9.05 -13.96 13.30
N MET A 129 10.32 -13.99 13.70
CA MET A 129 11.13 -12.78 13.83
C MET A 129 11.57 -12.31 12.44
N CYS A 130 10.77 -11.45 11.81
CA CYS A 130 11.03 -10.92 10.48
C CYS A 130 11.70 -9.55 10.55
N VAL A 131 12.93 -9.46 10.03
CA VAL A 131 13.62 -8.17 9.88
C VAL A 131 13.14 -7.45 8.62
N MET A 132 12.96 -6.14 8.71
CA MET A 132 12.64 -5.27 7.59
C MET A 132 13.91 -4.94 6.79
N MET A 133 14.36 -5.87 5.95
CA MET A 133 15.43 -5.63 4.97
C MET A 133 14.81 -5.49 3.58
N ALA A 134 15.04 -4.34 2.94
CA ALA A 134 14.60 -4.10 1.57
C ALA A 134 15.41 -4.95 0.59
N VAL A 135 14.71 -5.65 -0.30
CA VAL A 135 15.27 -6.41 -1.40
C VAL A 135 14.62 -5.94 -2.70
N PHE A 136 15.40 -5.91 -3.77
CA PHE A 136 14.86 -5.78 -5.12
C PHE A 136 14.23 -7.11 -5.52
N GLY A 137 12.93 -7.08 -5.78
CA GLY A 137 12.12 -8.23 -6.18
C GLY A 137 11.74 -8.17 -7.65
N THR A 138 11.55 -9.35 -8.22
CA THR A 138 10.93 -9.54 -9.53
C THR A 138 9.73 -10.48 -9.37
N LEU A 139 8.60 -10.10 -9.96
CA LEU A 139 7.43 -10.97 -10.10
C LEU A 139 7.07 -11.09 -11.58
N GLU A 140 7.06 -12.32 -12.09
CA GLU A 140 6.51 -12.60 -13.41
C GLU A 140 4.99 -12.66 -13.34
N ILE A 141 4.35 -12.02 -14.31
CA ILE A 141 2.90 -11.91 -14.44
C ILE A 141 2.53 -12.45 -15.80
N GLN A 142 1.64 -13.43 -15.79
CA GLN A 142 0.96 -13.94 -16.98
C GLN A 142 -0.20 -12.99 -17.32
N LEU A 143 -0.26 -12.57 -18.58
CA LEU A 143 -1.36 -11.80 -19.14
C LEU A 143 -2.38 -12.74 -19.82
N ASP A 144 -3.63 -12.30 -19.90
CA ASP A 144 -4.71 -12.99 -20.60
C ASP A 144 -4.59 -12.85 -22.12
N GLU A 145 -4.07 -11.71 -22.59
CA GLU A 145 -3.81 -11.43 -24.01
C GLU A 145 -2.35 -10.99 -24.22
N PRO A 146 -1.79 -11.13 -25.44
CA PRO A 146 -0.47 -10.59 -25.75
C PRO A 146 -0.37 -9.10 -25.40
N LEU A 147 0.79 -8.66 -24.88
CA LEU A 147 1.01 -7.28 -24.49
C LEU A 147 0.97 -6.34 -25.70
N GLY A 148 1.63 -6.70 -26.81
CA GLY A 148 1.75 -5.85 -27.99
C GLY A 148 2.23 -4.43 -27.65
N GLU A 149 1.46 -3.43 -28.11
CA GLU A 149 1.71 -2.01 -27.89
C GLU A 149 0.99 -1.45 -26.63
N ARG A 150 0.35 -2.31 -25.83
CA ARG A 150 -0.37 -1.89 -24.62
C ARG A 150 0.61 -1.33 -23.60
N ARG A 151 0.22 -0.23 -22.94
CA ARG A 151 1.04 0.40 -21.89
C ARG A 151 0.88 -0.33 -20.58
N VAL A 152 1.98 -0.68 -19.93
CA VAL A 152 1.99 -1.19 -18.56
C VAL A 152 1.95 -0.01 -17.60
N LEU A 153 1.01 -0.04 -16.66
CA LEU A 153 0.82 0.99 -15.63
C LEU A 153 0.85 0.35 -14.24
N SER A 154 1.38 1.08 -13.26
CA SER A 154 1.24 0.73 -11.83
C SER A 154 -0.02 1.39 -11.30
N ALA A 155 -0.84 0.66 -10.52
CA ALA A 155 -2.03 1.22 -9.87
C ALA A 155 -1.72 2.26 -8.78
N VAL A 156 -0.45 2.38 -8.37
CA VAL A 156 0.04 3.34 -7.36
C VAL A 156 1.28 4.10 -7.80
#